data_AF-A0A6B3IET7-F1
#
_entry.id   AF-A0A6B3IET7-F1
#
_cell.length_a   1.000
_cell.length_b   1.000
_cell.length_c   1.000
_cell.angle_alpha   90.00
_cell.angle_beta   90.00
_cell.angle_gamma   90.00
#
_symmetry.space_group_name_H-M   'P 1'
#
loop_
_entity.id
_entity.type
_entity.pdbx_description
1 polymer ?
#
loop_
_entity_poly.entity_id
_entity_poly.type
_entity_poly.pdbx_seq_one_letter_code
_entity_poly.pdbx_strand_id
1 'polypeptide(L)' 'MASAENKDSASPAAKLVAKVTRMLRVQRDWSQDRLGDEIGYSAAAVSAMETCAQPASDAMLVAL' A
#
# COMPACT_ATOMS: atom_id res chain seq x y z
N MET A 1 -10.42 -7.16 -11.24
CA MET A 1 -10.45 -8.60 -10.90
C MET A 1 -9.26 -8.96 -10.01
N ALA A 2 -8.01 -8.79 -10.47
CA ALA A 2 -6.80 -9.10 -9.68
C ALA A 2 -6.75 -8.49 -8.26
N SER A 3 -7.14 -7.22 -8.07
CA SER A 3 -7.10 -6.59 -6.73
C SER A 3 -8.18 -7.08 -5.75
N ALA A 4 -9.24 -7.73 -6.24
CA ALA A 4 -10.27 -8.31 -5.37
C ALA A 4 -9.82 -9.69 -4.86
N GLU A 5 -9.29 -10.52 -5.75
CA GLU A 5 -8.73 -11.84 -5.43
C GLU A 5 -7.54 -11.74 -4.46
N ASN A 6 -6.65 -10.78 -4.68
CA ASN A 6 -5.53 -10.48 -3.78
C ASN A 6 -6.03 -10.08 -2.38
N LYS A 7 -7.09 -9.29 -2.32
CA LYS A 7 -7.69 -8.87 -1.05
C LYS A 7 -8.40 -10.00 -0.33
N ASP A 8 -8.90 -11.03 -1.01
CA ASP A 8 -9.54 -12.16 -0.34
C ASP A 8 -8.51 -13.05 0.34
N SER A 9 -7.41 -13.33 -0.35
CA SER A 9 -6.31 -14.20 0.10
C SER A 9 -5.30 -13.53 1.06
N ALA A 10 -5.20 -12.19 1.07
CA ALA A 10 -4.30 -11.47 1.95
C ALA A 10 -4.61 -11.67 3.44
N SER A 11 -3.59 -11.59 4.31
CA SER A 11 -3.79 -11.62 5.76
C SER A 11 -4.58 -10.39 6.24
N PRO A 12 -5.33 -10.47 7.36
CA PRO A 12 -6.03 -9.31 7.93
C PRO A 12 -5.11 -8.12 8.18
N ALA A 13 -3.86 -8.37 8.61
CA ALA A 13 -2.86 -7.33 8.82
C ALA A 13 -2.45 -6.64 7.51
N ALA A 14 -2.21 -7.39 6.43
CA ALA A 14 -1.89 -6.81 5.13
C ALA A 14 -3.04 -5.96 4.57
N LYS A 15 -4.29 -6.40 4.75
CA LYS A 15 -5.49 -5.61 4.37
C LYS A 15 -5.59 -4.32 5.19
N LEU A 16 -5.28 -4.38 6.49
CA LEU A 16 -5.30 -3.20 7.36
C LEU A 16 -4.26 -2.17 6.90
N VAL A 17 -3.01 -2.59 6.69
CA VAL A 17 -1.92 -1.72 6.22
C VAL A 17 -2.27 -1.08 4.88
N ALA A 18 -2.75 -1.87 3.91
CA ALA A 18 -3.19 -1.38 2.61
C ALA A 18 -4.30 -0.32 2.72
N LYS A 19 -5.29 -0.56 3.58
CA LYS A 19 -6.43 0.34 3.77
C LYS A 19 -6.02 1.63 4.48
N VAL A 20 -5.26 1.54 5.57
CA VAL A 20 -4.82 2.70 6.35
C VAL A 20 -3.89 3.58 5.52
N THR A 21 -2.92 2.98 4.83
CA THR A 21 -1.99 3.72 3.97
C THR A 21 -2.72 4.49 2.88
N ARG A 22 -3.61 3.81 2.15
CA ARG A 22 -4.42 4.45 1.10
C ARG A 22 -5.28 5.57 1.65
N MET A 23 -5.90 5.37 2.81
CA MET A 23 -6.74 6.38 3.45
C MET A 23 -5.92 7.64 3.79
N LEU A 24 -4.77 7.50 4.44
CA LEU A 24 -3.91 8.62 4.81
C LEU A 24 -3.35 9.34 3.58
N ARG A 25 -2.94 8.59 2.56
CA ARG A 25 -2.47 9.14 1.28
C ARG A 25 -3.54 10.00 0.62
N VAL A 26 -4.77 9.49 0.51
CA VAL A 26 -5.89 10.23 -0.11
C VAL A 26 -6.30 11.44 0.74
N GLN A 27 -6.28 11.34 2.07
CA GLN A 27 -6.56 12.48 2.96
C GLN A 27 -5.55 13.63 2.79
N ARG A 28 -4.32 13.33 2.37
CA ARG A 28 -3.27 14.31 2.07
C ARG A 28 -3.28 14.78 0.61
N ASP A 29 -4.23 14.30 -0.20
CA ASP A 29 -4.28 14.50 -1.66
C ASP A 29 -3.00 14.07 -2.39
N TRP A 30 -2.38 12.98 -1.92
CA TRP A 30 -1.14 12.45 -2.50
C TRP A 30 -1.43 11.37 -3.54
N SER A 31 -0.68 11.37 -4.64
CA SER A 31 -0.62 10.25 -5.58
C SER A 31 0.22 9.11 -4.99
N GLN A 32 0.16 7.91 -5.62
CA GLN A 32 1.05 6.81 -5.25
C GLN A 32 2.52 7.15 -5.52
N ASP A 33 2.81 7.93 -6.57
CA ASP A 33 4.16 8.47 -6.82
C ASP A 33 4.62 9.36 -5.67
N ARG A 34 3.76 10.31 -5.24
CA ARG A 34 4.10 11.23 -4.16
C ARG A 34 4.38 10.50 -2.84
N LEU A 35 3.56 9.50 -2.49
CA LEU A 35 3.83 8.68 -1.31
C LEU A 35 5.15 7.93 -1.50
N GLY A 36 5.35 7.30 -2.66
CA GLY A 36 6.58 6.58 -2.99
C GLY A 36 7.84 7.42 -2.77
N ASP A 37 7.85 8.65 -3.29
CA ASP A 37 8.97 9.59 -3.12
C ASP A 37 9.27 9.89 -1.63
N GLU A 38 8.22 10.04 -0.81
CA GLU A 38 8.37 10.34 0.63
C GLU A 38 8.91 9.16 1.44
N ILE A 39 8.59 7.92 1.02
CA ILE A 39 9.00 6.70 1.75
C ILE A 39 10.16 5.95 1.10
N GLY A 40 10.69 6.44 -0.02
CA GLY A 40 11.79 5.81 -0.76
C GLY A 40 11.39 4.58 -1.57
N TYR A 41 10.16 4.53 -2.09
CA TYR A 41 9.62 3.43 -2.89
C TYR A 41 9.04 3.93 -4.23
N SER A 42 8.87 3.03 -5.20
CA SER A 42 8.17 3.38 -6.44
C SER A 42 6.65 3.40 -6.26
N ALA A 43 5.94 4.14 -7.10
CA ALA A 43 4.48 4.08 -7.14
C ALA A 43 3.95 2.67 -7.40
N ALA A 44 4.66 1.86 -8.20
CA ALA A 44 4.31 0.47 -8.45
C ALA A 44 4.39 -0.37 -7.16
N ALA A 45 5.40 -0.15 -6.31
CA ALA A 45 5.51 -0.83 -5.02
C ALA A 45 4.38 -0.39 -4.06
N VAL A 46 4.08 0.91 -4.01
CA VAL A 46 2.93 1.43 -3.26
C VAL A 46 1.62 0.82 -3.75
N SER A 47 1.42 0.73 -5.07
CA SER A 47 0.23 0.15 -5.68
C SER A 47 0.09 -1.34 -5.39
N ALA A 48 1.18 -2.10 -5.50
CA ALA A 48 1.20 -3.51 -5.17
C ALA A 48 0.80 -3.76 -3.71
N MET A 49 1.26 -2.90 -2.80
CA MET A 49 0.87 -2.92 -1.39
C MET A 49 -0.60 -2.54 -1.18
N GLU A 50 -1.07 -1.42 -1.73
CA GLU A 50 -2.45 -0.95 -1.57
C GLU A 50 -3.50 -1.90 -2.19
N THR A 51 -3.11 -2.68 -3.19
CA THR A 51 -3.95 -3.69 -3.84
C THR A 51 -3.79 -5.08 -3.23
N CYS A 52 -2.96 -5.22 -2.20
CA CYS A 52 -2.59 -6.48 -1.56
C CYS A 52 -1.95 -7.50 -2.52
N ALA A 53 -1.42 -7.06 -3.66
CA ALA A 53 -0.68 -7.92 -4.59
C ALA A 53 0.64 -8.39 -3.97
N GLN A 54 1.25 -7.55 -3.14
CA GLN A 54 2.39 -7.89 -2.29
C GLN A 54 2.15 -7.26 -0.91
N PRO A 55 2.37 -7.96 0.21
CA PRO A 55 2.33 -7.33 1.52
C PRO A 55 3.48 -6.32 1.64
N ALA A 56 3.29 -5.29 2.49
CA ALA A 56 4.38 -4.40 2.85
C ALA A 56 5.53 -5.21 3.48
N SER A 57 6.77 -4.90 3.10
CA SER A 57 7.93 -5.40 3.84
C SER A 57 8.08 -4.63 5.15
N ASP A 58 8.83 -5.18 6.10
CA ASP A 58 9.11 -4.50 7.38
C ASP A 58 9.76 -3.12 7.16
N ALA A 59 10.67 -3.00 6.18
CA ALA A 59 11.27 -1.72 5.83
C ALA A 59 10.24 -0.70 5.32
N MET A 60 9.27 -1.16 4.52
CA MET A 60 8.19 -0.30 4.06
C MET A 60 7.26 0.11 5.22
N LEU A 61 6.96 -0.81 6.14
CA LEU A 61 6.15 -0.53 7.32
C LEU A 61 6.79 0.51 8.24
N VAL A 62 8.12 0.53 8.35
CA VAL A 62 8.85 1.54 9.12
C VAL A 62 8.81 2.92 8.43
N ALA A 63 8.74 2.95 7.10
CA ALA A 63 8.75 4.19 6.33
C ALA A 63 7.36 4.85 6.18
N LEU A 64 6.27 4.09 6.32
CA LEU A 64 4.87 4.53 6.18
C LEU A 64 4.35 5.37 7.36
#